data_AF-A0A1F3QXC7-F1
#
_entry.id   AF-A0A1F3QXC7-F1
#
_cell.length_a   1.000
_cell.length_b   1.000
_cell.length_c   1.000
_cell.angle_alpha   90.00
_cell.angle_beta   90.00
_cell.angle_gamma   90.00
#
_symmetry.space_group_name_H-M   'P 1'
#
loop_
_entity.id
_entity.type
_entity.pdbx_description
1 polymer ?
#
loop_
_entity_poly.entity_id
_entity_poly.type
_entity_poly.pdbx_seq_one_letter_code
_entity_poly.pdbx_strand_id
1 'polypeptide(L)'
;MENRSKLLNNHLAKSTVSGIASINDLREKEFNGEALTQKEKHALINFDHYRINELNAITDDRAFHKRYQEIQVMANLGDYTEFLKEKYSI
;
A
#
# COMPACT_ATOMS: atom_id res chain seq x y z
N MET A 1 15.03 -24.34 -6.16
CA MET A 1 14.51 -23.31 -5.23
C MET A 1 13.23 -22.65 -5.74
N GLU A 2 13.05 -22.44 -7.05
CA GLU A 2 11.85 -21.80 -7.65
C GLU A 2 10.48 -22.40 -7.25
N ASN A 3 10.42 -23.72 -7.02
CA ASN A 3 9.16 -24.40 -6.77
C ASN A 3 8.58 -24.09 -5.38
N ARG A 4 9.45 -23.82 -4.39
CA ARG A 4 9.02 -23.52 -3.01
C ARG A 4 8.50 -22.08 -2.90
N SER A 5 9.11 -21.15 -3.62
CA SER A 5 8.69 -19.75 -3.72
C SER A 5 7.32 -19.61 -4.38
N LYS A 6 7.08 -20.33 -5.49
CA LYS A 6 5.77 -20.37 -6.16
C LYS A 6 4.67 -20.94 -5.28
N LEU A 7 4.96 -22.01 -4.54
CA LEU A 7 4.00 -22.61 -3.61
C LEU A 7 3.66 -21.68 -2.43
N LEU A 8 4.65 -20.97 -1.89
CA LEU A 8 4.43 -19.97 -0.84
C LEU A 8 3.58 -18.79 -1.34
N ASN A 9 3.86 -18.27 -2.54
CA ASN A 9 3.08 -17.17 -3.13
C ASN A 9 1.62 -17.56 -3.33
N ASN A 10 1.31 -18.78 -3.77
CA ASN A 10 -0.08 -19.20 -3.97
C ASN A 10 -0.88 -19.36 -2.67
N HIS A 11 -0.23 -19.59 -1.53
CA HIS A 11 -0.90 -19.73 -0.24
C HIS A 11 -0.95 -18.43 0.57
N LEU A 12 -0.07 -17.47 0.26
CA LEU A 12 -0.03 -16.14 0.88
C LEU A 12 -0.69 -15.06 0.02
N ALA A 13 -0.94 -15.34 -1.26
CA ALA A 13 -1.68 -14.45 -2.15
C ALA A 13 -3.04 -14.16 -1.52
N LYS A 14 -3.14 -12.96 -0.96
CA LYS A 14 -4.37 -12.46 -0.39
C LYS A 14 -5.41 -12.45 -1.50
N SER A 15 -6.52 -13.15 -1.29
CA SER A 15 -7.69 -13.00 -2.17
C SER A 15 -8.09 -11.53 -2.10
N THR A 16 -7.85 -10.78 -3.18
CA THR A 16 -8.23 -9.37 -3.27
C THR A 16 -9.72 -9.29 -2.96
N VAL A 17 -10.07 -8.61 -1.88
CA VAL A 17 -11.47 -8.38 -1.53
C VAL A 17 -12.00 -7.48 -2.65
N SER A 18 -12.73 -8.05 -3.60
CA SER A 18 -13.29 -7.39 -4.80
C SER A 18 -12.41 -7.29 -6.07
N GLY A 19 -11.22 -7.91 -6.15
CA GLY A 19 -10.37 -7.76 -7.36
C GLY A 19 -9.70 -6.39 -7.47
N ILE A 20 -9.80 -5.57 -6.43
CA ILE A 20 -9.22 -4.24 -6.33
C ILE A 20 -7.87 -4.39 -5.63
N ALA A 21 -6.79 -3.89 -6.26
CA ALA A 21 -5.45 -3.90 -5.67
C ALA A 21 -5.31 -2.78 -4.63
N SER A 22 -4.70 -3.11 -3.49
CA SER A 22 -4.34 -2.15 -2.45
C SER A 22 -2.90 -1.66 -2.60
N ILE A 23 -2.53 -0.62 -1.84
CA ILE A 23 -1.13 -0.14 -1.78
C ILE A 23 -0.17 -1.27 -1.37
N ASN A 24 -0.56 -2.12 -0.42
CA ASN A 24 0.29 -3.23 0.00
C ASN A 24 0.35 -4.34 -1.05
N ASP A 25 -0.72 -4.58 -1.82
CA ASP A 25 -0.66 -5.50 -2.96
C ASP A 25 0.35 -4.99 -4.02
N LEU A 26 0.39 -3.67 -4.27
CA LEU A 26 1.39 -3.08 -5.16
C LEU A 26 2.82 -3.21 -4.64
N ARG A 27 3.02 -3.07 -3.33
CA ARG A 27 4.35 -3.29 -2.72
C ARG A 27 4.77 -4.75 -2.77
N GLU A 28 3.84 -5.67 -2.57
CA GLU A 28 4.10 -7.10 -2.73
C GLU A 28 4.51 -7.42 -4.18
N LYS A 29 3.78 -6.86 -5.15
CA LYS A 29 4.10 -6.94 -6.58
C LYS A 29 5.52 -6.43 -6.88
N GLU A 30 5.89 -5.25 -6.38
CA GLU A 30 7.25 -4.71 -6.51
C GLU A 30 8.31 -5.60 -5.84
N PHE A 31 8.04 -6.08 -4.62
CA PHE A 31 8.93 -6.97 -3.87
C PHE A 31 9.16 -8.31 -4.58
N ASN A 32 8.13 -8.83 -5.25
CA ASN A 32 8.19 -10.05 -6.05
C ASN A 32 8.88 -9.84 -7.41
N GLY A 33 9.30 -8.61 -7.74
CA GLY A 33 9.93 -8.27 -9.01
C GLY A 33 8.95 -8.17 -10.18
N GLU A 34 7.65 -8.07 -9.90
CA GLU A 34 6.63 -7.89 -10.92
C GLU A 34 6.55 -6.42 -11.37
N ALA A 35 6.28 -6.20 -12.66
CA ALA A 35 6.26 -4.86 -13.22
C ALA A 35 5.04 -4.06 -12.76
N LEU A 36 5.28 -2.93 -12.10
CA LEU A 36 4.26 -1.92 -11.83
C LEU A 36 4.02 -1.02 -13.05
N THR A 37 2.75 -0.75 -13.33
CA THR A 37 2.33 0.29 -14.27
C THR A 37 2.68 1.68 -13.73
N GLN A 38 2.70 2.69 -14.60
CA GLN A 38 2.98 4.07 -14.18
C GLN A 38 1.94 4.60 -13.18
N LYS A 39 0.67 4.19 -13.31
CA LYS A 39 -0.39 4.55 -12.34
C LYS A 39 -0.14 3.93 -10.97
N GLU A 40 0.22 2.66 -10.93
CA GLU A 40 0.53 1.96 -9.67
C GLU A 40 1.74 2.60 -8.97
N LYS A 41 2.82 2.89 -9.71
CA LYS A 41 3.99 3.61 -9.16
C LYS A 41 3.61 5.00 -8.63
N HIS A 42 2.79 5.74 -9.38
CA HIS A 42 2.36 7.07 -8.96
C HIS A 42 1.51 7.02 -7.67
N ALA A 43 0.62 6.02 -7.54
CA ALA A 43 -0.14 5.82 -6.32
C ALA A 43 0.74 5.46 -5.11
N LEU A 44 1.81 4.67 -5.30
CA LEU A 44 2.79 4.40 -4.24
C LEU A 44 3.49 5.69 -3.77
N ILE A 45 3.94 6.52 -4.72
CA ILE A 45 4.58 7.80 -4.42
C ILE A 45 3.63 8.72 -3.64
N ASN A 46 2.38 8.87 -4.11
CA ASN A 46 1.39 9.71 -3.45
C ASN A 46 1.04 9.19 -2.05
N PHE A 47 0.91 7.87 -1.88
CA PHE A 47 0.69 7.25 -0.58
C PHE A 47 1.85 7.50 0.39
N ASP A 48 3.09 7.34 -0.07
CA ASP A 48 4.28 7.53 0.77
C ASP A 48 4.40 8.97 1.25
N HIS A 49 4.14 9.94 0.36
CA HIS A 49 4.13 11.35 0.71
C HIS A 49 3.01 11.69 1.70
N TYR A 50 1.78 11.22 1.44
CA TYR A 50 0.65 11.38 2.36
C TYR A 50 0.98 10.81 3.75
N ARG A 51 1.47 9.56 3.82
CA ARG A 51 1.82 8.91 5.09
C ARG A 51 2.85 9.71 5.87
N ILE A 52 3.93 10.17 5.21
CA ILE A 52 5.00 10.91 5.88
C ILE A 52 4.46 12.25 6.41
N ASN A 53 3.71 12.99 5.61
CA ASN A 53 3.17 14.29 6.01
C ASN A 53 2.19 14.17 7.18
N GLU A 54 1.27 13.20 7.12
CA GLU A 54 0.28 12.97 8.19
C GLU A 54 0.94 12.58 9.50
N LEU A 55 1.93 11.68 9.45
CA LEU A 55 2.58 11.19 10.67
C LEU A 55 3.54 12.22 11.27
N ASN A 56 4.26 12.98 10.45
CA ASN A 56 5.16 14.03 10.92
C ASN A 56 4.44 15.24 11.53
N ALA A 57 3.17 15.45 11.18
CA ALA A 57 2.36 16.52 11.76
C ALA A 57 1.90 16.22 13.20
N ILE A 58 2.05 14.99 13.69
CA ILE A 58 1.57 14.56 14.99
C ILE A 58 2.71 14.54 16.01
N THR A 59 2.54 15.25 17.11
CA THR A 59 3.50 15.32 18.23
C THR A 59 3.11 14.45 19.43
N ASP A 60 1.85 14.02 19.51
CA ASP A 60 1.35 13.15 20.58
C ASP A 60 1.49 11.67 20.19
N ASP A 61 2.16 10.89 21.02
CA ASP A 61 2.44 9.47 20.76
C ASP A 61 1.16 8.66 20.59
N ARG A 62 0.13 8.89 21.41
CA ARG A 62 -1.11 8.10 21.32
C ARG A 62 -1.86 8.40 20.02
N ALA A 63 -1.94 9.67 19.65
CA ALA A 63 -2.51 10.11 18.38
C ALA A 63 -1.70 9.56 17.19
N PHE A 64 -0.37 9.51 17.30
CA PHE A 64 0.50 8.95 16.26
C PHE A 64 0.17 7.48 16.03
N HIS A 65 0.12 6.66 17.09
CA HIS A 65 -0.16 5.24 16.98
C HIS A 65 -1.55 4.99 16.38
N LYS A 66 -2.55 5.77 16.80
CA LYS A 66 -3.89 5.68 16.24
C LYS A 66 -3.89 6.01 14.74
N ARG A 67 -3.27 7.12 14.34
CA ARG A 67 -3.21 7.53 12.93
C ARG A 67 -2.43 6.53 12.08
N TYR A 68 -1.34 6.01 12.61
CA TYR A 68 -0.55 4.98 11.96
C TYR A 68 -1.39 3.72 11.68
N GLN A 69 -2.19 3.28 12.65
CA GLN A 69 -3.11 2.14 12.48
C GLN A 69 -4.15 2.42 11.40
N GLU A 70 -4.76 3.60 11.40
CA GLU A 70 -5.72 4.02 10.35
C GLU A 70 -5.08 3.97 8.96
N ILE A 71 -3.88 4.54 8.80
CA ILE A 71 -3.14 4.54 7.53
C ILE A 71 -2.77 3.12 7.10
N GLN A 72 -2.41 2.23 8.04
CA GLN A 72 -2.16 0.82 7.74
C GLN A 72 -3.42 0.11 7.25
N VAL A 73 -4.58 0.40 7.84
CA VAL A 73 -5.86 -0.15 7.36
C VAL A 73 -6.13 0.34 5.93
N MET A 74 -5.93 1.63 5.65
CA MET A 74 -6.07 2.19 4.30
C MET A 74 -5.16 1.48 3.30
N ALA A 75 -3.89 1.26 3.65
CA ALA A 75 -2.92 0.60 2.76
C ALA A 75 -3.26 -0.88 2.49
N ASN A 76 -3.87 -1.56 3.47
CA ASN A 76 -4.18 -2.98 3.40
C ASN A 76 -5.52 -3.29 2.74
N LEU A 77 -6.50 -2.39 2.82
CA LEU A 77 -7.88 -2.65 2.42
C LEU A 77 -8.42 -1.66 1.38
N GLY A 78 -7.81 -0.49 1.24
CA GLY A 78 -8.26 0.55 0.32
C GLY A 78 -7.80 0.31 -1.11
N ASP A 79 -8.61 0.74 -2.08
CA ASP A 79 -8.24 0.81 -3.50
C ASP A 79 -7.05 1.74 -3.69
N TYR A 80 -5.99 1.28 -4.36
CA TYR A 80 -4.82 2.11 -4.63
C TYR A 80 -5.16 3.40 -5.40
N THR A 81 -6.24 3.40 -6.20
CA THR A 81 -6.69 4.55 -6.97
C THR A 81 -7.19 5.70 -6.10
N GLU A 82 -7.48 5.46 -4.82
CA GLU A 82 -7.74 6.54 -3.85
C GLU A 82 -6.58 7.54 -3.83
N PHE A 83 -5.34 7.05 -3.88
CA PHE A 83 -4.13 7.87 -3.87
C PHE A 83 -3.77 8.47 -5.23
N LEU A 84 -4.61 8.31 -6.25
CA LEU A 84 -4.53 9.06 -7.51
C LEU A 84 -5.39 10.33 -7.50
N LYS A 85 -6.19 10.56 -6.45
CA LYS A 85 -7.01 11.75 -6.33
C LYS A 85 -6.14 12.98 -6.06
N GLU A 86 -6.60 14.13 -6.53
CA GLU A 86 -5.89 15.42 -6.45
C GLU A 86 -5.41 15.77 -5.04
N LYS A 87 -6.21 15.47 -3.99
CA LYS A 87 -5.84 15.70 -2.59
C LYS A 87 -4.58 14.96 -2.11
N TYR A 88 -4.12 13.95 -2.85
CA TYR A 88 -2.91 13.18 -2.56
C TYR A 88 -1.81 13.41 -3.60
N SER A 89 -2.09 14.17 -4.66
CA SER A 89 -1.09 14.47 -5.69
C SER A 89 0.01 15.32 -5.07
N ILE A 90 1.24 14.97 -5.44
CA ILE A 90 2.42 15.79 -5.23
C ILE A 90 2.63 16.70 -6.44
#